data_AF-A0A1I6K2Z0-F1
#
_entry.id   AF-A0A1I6K2Z0-F1
#
_cell.length_a   1.000
_cell.length_b   1.000
_cell.length_c   1.000
_cell.angle_alpha   90.00
_cell.angle_beta   90.00
_cell.angle_gamma   90.00
#
_symmetry.space_group_name_H-M   'P 1'
#
loop_
_entity.id
_entity.type
_entity.pdbx_description
1 polymer ?
#
loop_
_entity_poly.entity_id
_entity_poly.type
_entity_poly.pdbx_seq_one_letter_code
_entity_poly.pdbx_strand_id
1 'polypeptide(L)'
;MGCSPLVTANRRLIAAMETPPDSGAEERLDEVAALLWAMEHEHVTDPGACCRVREKLRSLEQKVDERRRSDVERARRSVESYGEGLEPV
;
A
#
# COMPACT_ATOMS: atom_id res chain seq x y z
N MET A 1 -15.13 15.63 0.75
CA MET A 1 -15.11 14.19 0.36
C MET A 1 -13.65 13.76 0.34
N GLY A 2 -13.14 13.24 1.47
CA GLY A 2 -11.78 12.69 1.51
C GLY A 2 -11.79 11.32 0.85
N CYS A 3 -10.84 11.04 -0.05
CA CYS A 3 -10.62 9.67 -0.51
C CYS A 3 -10.20 8.81 0.68
N SER A 4 -10.69 7.56 0.74
CA SER A 4 -10.25 6.59 1.75
C SER A 4 -8.71 6.46 1.70
N PRO A 5 -8.04 6.32 2.87
CA PRO A 5 -6.58 6.14 2.89
C PRO A 5 -6.12 4.93 2.07
N LEU A 6 -6.95 3.88 1.94
CA LEU A 6 -6.68 2.73 1.09
C LEU A 6 -6.67 3.08 -0.41
N VAL A 7 -7.62 3.92 -0.87
CA VAL A 7 -7.62 4.46 -2.25
C VAL A 7 -6.37 5.28 -2.51
N THR A 8 -5.93 6.06 -1.52
CA THR A 8 -4.71 6.85 -1.60
C THR A 8 -3.47 5.95 -1.71
N ALA A 9 -3.40 4.89 -0.90
CA ALA A 9 -2.33 3.90 -0.96
C ALA A 9 -2.29 3.19 -2.32
N ASN A 10 -3.45 2.75 -2.83
CA ASN A 10 -3.56 2.07 -4.12
C ASN A 10 -3.09 2.97 -5.28
N ARG A 11 -3.54 4.23 -5.35
CA ARG A 11 -3.08 5.19 -6.37
C ARG A 11 -1.57 5.44 -6.34
N ARG A 12 -0.97 5.46 -5.15
CA ARG A 12 0.48 5.61 -5.00
C ARG A 12 1.25 4.40 -5.53
N LEU A 13 0.75 3.19 -5.32
CA LEU A 13 1.36 2.00 -5.89
C LEU A 13 1.25 1.96 -7.41
N ILE A 14 0.12 2.40 -7.97
CA ILE A 14 -0.03 2.54 -9.42
C ILE A 14 1.03 3.49 -9.99
N ALA A 15 1.23 4.66 -9.36
CA ALA A 15 2.28 5.59 -9.77
C ALA A 15 3.70 4.99 -9.65
N ALA A 16 3.94 4.14 -8.65
CA ALA A 16 5.22 3.43 -8.50
C ALA A 16 5.46 2.42 -9.64
N MET A 17 4.40 1.80 -10.16
CA MET A 17 4.47 0.88 -11.31
C MET A 17 4.73 1.61 -12.64
N GLU A 18 4.27 2.86 -12.79
CA GLU A 18 4.55 3.69 -13.97
C GLU A 18 6.02 4.16 -14.07
N THR A 19 6.79 4.05 -12.97
CA THR A 19 8.24 4.25 -12.99
C THR A 19 8.91 3.09 -13.72
N PRO A 20 9.98 3.28 -14.52
CA PRO A 20 10.55 2.23 -15.38
C PRO A 20 10.82 0.89 -14.66
N PRO A 21 10.56 -0.24 -15.33
CA PRO A 21 10.67 -1.59 -14.79
C PRO A 21 12.13 -2.03 -14.65
N ASP A 22 12.83 -1.54 -13.62
CA ASP A 22 14.27 -1.83 -13.43
C ASP A 22 14.56 -2.73 -12.21
N SER A 23 13.55 -3.06 -11.40
CA SER A 23 13.76 -3.70 -10.07
C SER A 23 13.15 -5.10 -9.90
N GLY A 24 12.35 -5.61 -10.84
CA GLY A 24 11.65 -6.91 -10.70
C GLY A 24 10.66 -6.96 -9.53
N ALA A 25 10.24 -5.77 -9.05
CA ALA A 25 9.35 -5.60 -7.92
C ALA A 25 7.90 -5.32 -8.35
N GLU A 26 7.65 -5.15 -9.66
CA GLU A 26 6.34 -4.79 -10.20
C GLU A 26 5.25 -5.80 -9.85
N GLU A 27 5.53 -7.11 -9.96
CA GLU A 27 4.55 -8.15 -9.62
C GLU A 27 4.08 -8.04 -8.16
N ARG A 28 5.01 -7.72 -7.25
CA ARG A 28 4.68 -7.50 -5.84
C ARG A 28 3.99 -6.15 -5.59
N LEU A 29 4.33 -5.10 -6.34
CA LEU A 29 3.62 -3.82 -6.26
C LEU A 29 2.16 -3.98 -6.71
N ASP A 30 1.94 -4.72 -7.79
CA ASP A 30 0.61 -5.05 -8.32
C ASP A 30 -0.19 -5.92 -7.33
N GLU A 31 0.42 -6.96 -6.76
CA GLU A 31 -0.22 -7.79 -5.73
C GLU A 31 -0.70 -6.94 -4.54
N VAL A 32 0.14 -6.02 -4.05
CA VAL A 32 -0.22 -5.15 -2.92
C VAL A 32 -1.28 -4.13 -3.33
N ALA A 33 -1.25 -3.61 -4.56
CA ALA A 33 -2.29 -2.74 -5.08
C ALA A 33 -3.64 -3.45 -5.14
N ALA A 34 -3.67 -4.69 -5.63
CA ALA A 34 -4.87 -5.52 -5.69
C ALA A 34 -5.43 -5.80 -4.28
N LEU A 35 -4.56 -6.12 -3.31
CA LEU A 35 -4.97 -6.31 -1.91
C LEU A 35 -5.58 -5.05 -1.30
N LEU A 36 -5.00 -3.86 -1.56
CA LEU A 36 -5.56 -2.59 -1.09
C LEU A 36 -6.93 -2.29 -1.70
N TRP A 37 -7.10 -2.60 -2.99
CA TRP A 37 -8.39 -2.44 -3.66
C TRP A 37 -9.44 -3.38 -3.09
N ALA A 38 -9.10 -4.66 -2.87
CA ALA A 38 -10.00 -5.63 -2.25
C ALA A 38 -10.40 -5.20 -0.83
N MET A 39 -9.45 -4.79 0.01
CA MET A 39 -9.74 -4.30 1.36
C MET A 39 -10.68 -3.09 1.36
N GLU A 40 -10.53 -2.19 0.40
CA GLU A 40 -11.41 -1.03 0.28
C GLU A 40 -12.81 -1.41 -0.19
N HIS A 41 -12.90 -2.25 -1.23
CA HIS A 41 -14.15 -2.70 -1.80
C HIS A 41 -14.96 -3.61 -0.85
N GLU A 42 -14.28 -4.43 -0.07
CA GLU A 42 -14.90 -5.31 0.93
C GLU A 42 -15.05 -4.65 2.31
N HIS A 43 -14.67 -3.36 2.44
CA HIS A 43 -14.68 -2.62 3.71
C HIS A 43 -13.99 -3.39 4.86
N VAL A 44 -12.84 -3.99 4.59
CA VAL A 44 -12.09 -4.79 5.57
C VAL A 44 -11.58 -3.88 6.68
N THR A 45 -12.19 -3.99 7.86
CA THR A 45 -11.78 -3.29 9.09
C THR A 45 -10.90 -4.14 9.99
N ASP A 46 -10.18 -5.13 9.43
CA ASP A 46 -9.30 -6.01 10.20
C ASP A 46 -7.91 -5.36 10.40
N PRO A 47 -7.50 -5.10 11.66
CA PRO A 47 -6.15 -4.61 11.97
C PRO A 47 -5.06 -5.59 11.52
N GLY A 48 -5.35 -6.90 11.51
CA GLY A 48 -4.43 -7.95 11.06
C GLY A 48 -4.09 -7.83 9.58
N ALA A 49 -5.10 -7.65 8.72
CA ALA A 49 -4.93 -7.38 7.30
C ALA A 49 -4.08 -6.11 7.06
N CYS A 50 -4.37 -5.03 7.79
CA CYS A 50 -3.59 -3.79 7.70
C CYS A 50 -2.12 -3.99 8.09
N CYS A 51 -1.86 -4.77 9.15
CA CYS A 51 -0.52 -5.10 9.60
C CYS A 51 0.26 -5.88 8.51
N ARG A 52 -0.35 -6.91 7.93
CA ARG A 52 0.26 -7.71 6.84
C ARG A 52 0.60 -6.85 5.62
N VAL A 53 -0.29 -5.95 5.22
CA VAL A 53 -0.05 -5.03 4.10
C VAL A 53 1.09 -4.05 4.41
N ARG A 54 1.16 -3.52 5.64
CA ARG A 54 2.28 -2.67 6.08
C ARG A 54 3.62 -3.40 6.02
N GLU A 55 3.68 -4.67 6.43
CA GLU A 55 4.92 -5.47 6.34
C GLU A 55 5.33 -5.76 4.89
N LYS A 56 4.36 -6.06 4.01
CA LYS A 56 4.60 -6.21 2.57
C LYS A 56 5.19 -4.93 1.96
N LEU A 57 4.61 -3.77 2.28
CA LEU A 57 5.11 -2.46 1.82
C LEU A 57 6.51 -2.17 2.35
N ARG A 58 6.77 -2.43 3.64
CA ARG A 58 8.11 -2.26 4.24
C ARG A 58 9.17 -3.14 3.58
N SER A 59 8.80 -4.35 3.17
CA SER A 59 9.69 -5.26 2.43
C SER A 59 9.95 -4.77 1.00
N LEU A 60 8.96 -4.12 0.38
CA LEU A 60 9.09 -3.51 -0.94
C LEU A 60 9.99 -2.27 -0.93
N GLU A 61 9.88 -1.40 0.09
CA GLU A 61 10.74 -0.22 0.26
C GLU A 61 12.25 -0.56 0.19
N GLN A 62 12.63 -1.74 0.67
CA GLN A 62 14.02 -2.23 0.67
C GLN A 62 14.48 -2.78 -0.68
N LYS A 63 13.54 -3.14 -1.58
CA LYS A 63 13.82 -3.80 -2.86
C LYS A 63 13.69 -2.87 -4.06
N VAL A 64 13.02 -1.73 -3.91
CA VAL A 64 12.83 -0.75 -4.97
C VAL A 64 13.85 0.38 -4.90
N ASP A 65 14.12 0.99 -6.05
CA ASP A 65 14.97 2.16 -6.19
C ASP A 65 14.41 3.39 -5.44
N GLU A 66 15.27 4.37 -5.20
CA GLU A 66 14.96 5.55 -4.38
C GLU A 66 13.69 6.31 -4.84
N ARG A 67 13.47 6.40 -6.16
CA ARG A 67 12.26 7.02 -6.72
C ARG A 67 10.98 6.28 -6.31
N ARG A 68 10.94 4.96 -6.50
CA ARG A 68 9.80 4.10 -6.13
C ARG A 68 9.63 4.01 -4.62
N ARG A 69 10.73 4.04 -3.85
CA ARG A 69 10.72 3.97 -2.39
C ARG A 69 9.84 5.06 -1.78
N SER A 70 9.90 6.29 -2.30
CA SER A 70 9.09 7.40 -1.77
C SER A 70 7.58 7.15 -1.94
N ASP A 71 7.17 6.57 -3.06
CA ASP A 71 5.75 6.25 -3.29
C ASP A 71 5.28 5.06 -2.47
N VAL A 72 6.12 4.02 -2.31
CA VAL A 72 5.83 2.89 -1.42
C VAL A 72 5.75 3.33 0.05
N GLU A 73 6.64 4.21 0.50
CA GLU A 73 6.60 4.76 1.87
C GLU A 73 5.30 5.55 2.12
N ARG A 74 4.89 6.38 1.15
CA ARG A 74 3.63 7.12 1.23
C ARG A 74 2.41 6.19 1.26
N ALA A 75 2.44 5.11 0.49
CA ALA A 75 1.40 4.08 0.56
C ALA A 75 1.36 3.43 1.94
N ARG A 76 2.52 3.07 2.52
CA ARG A 76 2.62 2.47 3.85
C ARG A 76 2.04 3.37 4.93
N ARG A 77 2.36 4.66 4.93
CA ARG A 77 1.80 5.64 5.89
C ARG A 77 0.28 5.79 5.75
N SER A 78 -0.24 5.68 4.53
CA SER A 78 -1.69 5.75 4.29
C SER A 78 -2.41 4.54 4.88
N VAL A 79 -1.82 3.34 4.78
CA VAL A 79 -2.35 2.11 5.42
C VAL A 79 -2.21 2.14 6.94
N GLU A 80 -1.12 2.71 7.45
CA GLU A 80 -0.94 2.95 8.89
C GLU A 80 -2.04 3.84 9.45
N SER A 81 -2.29 4.98 8.81
CA SER A 81 -3.37 5.89 9.20
C SER A 81 -4.76 5.26 9.09
N TYR A 82 -4.98 4.38 8.11
CA TYR A 82 -6.22 3.59 8.03
C TYR A 82 -6.36 2.68 9.25
N GLY A 83 -5.31 1.92 9.59
CA GLY A 83 -5.30 1.01 10.73
C GLY A 83 -5.43 1.70 12.08
N GLU A 84 -4.88 2.91 12.25
CA GLU A 84 -5.08 3.72 13.46
C GLU A 84 -6.53 4.19 13.64
N GLY A 85 -7.28 4.33 12.53
CA GLY A 85 -8.70 4.65 12.54
C GLY A 85 -9.62 3.45 12.81
N LEU A 86 -9.06 2.23 12.87
CA LEU A 86 -9.78 1.02 13.25
C LEU A 86 -9.61 0.86 14.77
N GLU A 87 -10.65 1.16 15.54
CA GLU A 87 -10.60 0.99 17.00
C GLU A 87 -10.20 -0.46 17.35
N PRO A 88 -9.23 -0.67 18.28
CA PRO A 88 -8.96 -2.00 18.78
C PRO A 88 -10.18 -2.48 19.57
N VAL A 89 -10.82 -3.53 19.05
CA VAL A 89 -11.95 -4.20 19.73
C VAL A 89 -11.52 -4.80 21.06
#